data_AF-A0A6A3VVK0-F1
#
_entry.id   AF-A0A6A3VVK0-F1
#
_cell.length_a   1.000
_cell.length_b   1.000
_cell.length_c   1.000
_cell.angle_alpha   90.00
_cell.angle_beta   90.00
_cell.angle_gamma   90.00
#
_symmetry.space_group_name_H-M   'P 1'
#
loop_
_entity.id
_entity.type
_entity.pdbx_description
1 polymer ?
#
loop_
_entity_poly.entity_id
_entity_poly.type
_entity_poly.pdbx_seq_one_letter_code
_entity_poly.pdbx_strand_id
1 'polypeptide(L)'
;MSSSHTESDWSTERSEDETATWKYAEDFDVSLRLNDVEDLLLSKARAEADVVTTRLRQRMFGSASQDQRRVTVPDILKTWLDDSILAGIKNCVSASLSSEATLAKDELLGFLEVELWLGFYSLTPTAFYDSANSDLLPPVLTAMPEKRYMVILNALGTSTQRNGPAHRWSAPMAPDRNIASAMELLRRLCSEIGFVEGVSLASLDDDMMRLRSQSVDDLGLSHVRNPKKG
;
A
#
# COMPACT_ATOMS: atom_id res chain seq x y z
N MET A 1 34.63 -54.31 51.50
CA MET A 1 35.38 -54.36 50.22
C MET A 1 34.47 -55.03 49.21
N SER A 2 34.21 -54.33 48.09
CA SER A 2 34.04 -54.85 46.70
C SER A 2 33.38 -56.23 46.52
N SER A 3 32.32 -56.46 45.74
CA SER A 3 31.82 -55.82 44.51
C SER A 3 30.38 -56.35 44.26
N SER A 4 29.40 -55.47 44.03
CA SER A 4 28.70 -55.22 42.75
C SER A 4 27.65 -56.26 42.29
N HIS A 5 26.40 -55.76 42.23
CA HIS A 5 25.18 -56.24 41.56
C HIS A 5 24.38 -57.38 42.21
N THR A 6 23.46 -56.96 43.10
CA THR A 6 22.17 -57.60 43.37
C THR A 6 21.16 -57.23 42.28
N GLU A 7 20.79 -58.18 41.43
CA GLU A 7 19.46 -58.21 40.81
C GLU A 7 18.78 -59.49 41.28
N SER A 8 17.90 -59.33 42.27
CA SER A 8 16.97 -60.37 42.71
C SER A 8 15.58 -60.03 42.18
N ASP A 9 15.22 -60.74 41.12
CA ASP A 9 13.95 -61.41 40.88
C ASP A 9 12.67 -60.78 41.47
N TRP A 10 11.84 -60.21 40.59
CA TRP A 10 10.39 -60.34 40.68
C TRP A 10 9.86 -60.65 39.29
N SER A 11 9.84 -61.94 39.01
CA SER A 11 8.90 -62.58 38.11
C SER A 11 7.48 -62.11 38.46
N THR A 12 6.91 -61.20 37.66
CA THR A 12 5.45 -61.08 37.57
C THR A 12 5.05 -61.75 36.26
N GLU A 13 4.48 -62.93 36.45
CA GLU A 13 3.84 -63.78 35.47
C GLU A 13 3.08 -62.96 34.44
N ARG A 14 3.52 -63.08 33.19
CA ARG A 14 2.79 -62.64 32.01
C ARG A 14 1.53 -63.50 31.95
N SER A 15 0.41 -62.96 32.42
CA SER A 15 -0.89 -63.56 32.17
C SER A 15 -1.10 -63.59 30.65
N GLU A 16 -1.27 -64.80 30.15
CA GLU A 16 -1.74 -65.12 28.81
C GLU A 16 -3.08 -64.42 28.57
N ASP A 17 -3.06 -63.41 27.70
CA ASP A 17 -4.11 -63.09 26.74
C ASP A 17 -3.75 -61.73 26.14
N GLU A 18 -3.19 -61.71 24.93
CA GLU A 18 -3.32 -60.60 23.97
C GLU A 18 -2.42 -60.87 22.76
N THR A 19 -2.92 -61.66 21.80
CA THR A 19 -2.31 -61.75 20.46
C THR A 19 -3.44 -61.88 19.43
N ALA A 20 -3.58 -61.08 18.38
CA ALA A 20 -2.98 -59.81 18.02
C ALA A 20 -4.07 -59.05 17.26
N THR A 21 -4.85 -58.23 17.96
CA THR A 21 -5.93 -57.45 17.36
C THR A 21 -5.42 -56.03 17.15
N TRP A 22 -5.50 -55.52 15.91
CA TRP A 22 -5.28 -54.11 15.64
C TRP A 22 -6.23 -53.29 16.51
N LYS A 23 -5.71 -52.67 17.57
CA LYS A 23 -6.46 -51.70 18.35
C LYS A 23 -6.36 -50.38 17.61
N TYR A 24 -7.51 -49.75 17.33
CA TYR A 24 -7.52 -48.38 16.85
C TYR A 24 -6.78 -47.51 17.86
N ALA A 25 -5.99 -46.55 17.37
CA ALA A 25 -5.39 -45.56 18.26
C ALA A 25 -6.50 -44.98 19.13
N GLU A 26 -6.28 -44.95 20.45
CA GLU A 26 -7.21 -44.25 21.35
C GLU A 26 -7.38 -42.84 20.79
N ASP A 27 -8.63 -42.40 20.65
CA ASP A 27 -8.93 -41.02 20.30
C ASP A 27 -8.35 -40.15 21.41
N PHE A 28 -7.13 -39.69 21.21
CA PHE A 28 -6.63 -38.54 21.92
C PHE A 28 -7.56 -37.41 21.47
N ASP A 29 -8.34 -36.87 22.41
CA ASP A 29 -9.13 -35.65 22.21
C ASP A 29 -8.16 -34.48 22.01
N VAL A 30 -7.51 -34.47 20.85
CA VAL A 30 -6.74 -33.36 20.35
C VAL A 30 -7.76 -32.49 19.64
N SER A 31 -8.45 -31.67 20.42
CA SER A 31 -9.11 -30.49 19.88
C SER A 31 -8.00 -29.53 19.43
N LEU A 32 -7.44 -29.76 18.24
CA LEU A 32 -6.67 -28.74 17.53
C LEU A 32 -7.68 -27.69 17.08
N ARG A 33 -7.95 -26.71 17.95
CA ARG A 33 -8.69 -25.49 17.60
C ARG A 33 -7.84 -24.66 16.64
N LEU A 34 -7.83 -25.07 15.39
CA LEU A 34 -7.30 -24.27 14.28
C LEU A 34 -8.20 -23.05 13.98
N ASN A 35 -9.37 -22.93 14.63
CA ASN A 35 -10.32 -21.82 14.47
C ASN A 35 -10.01 -20.59 15.36
N ASP A 36 -9.16 -20.72 16.38
CA ASP A 36 -8.89 -19.63 17.32
C ASP A 36 -8.20 -18.43 16.64
N VAL A 37 -7.43 -18.70 15.57
CA VAL A 37 -6.73 -17.65 14.80
C VAL A 37 -7.72 -16.82 14.00
N GLU A 38 -8.67 -17.44 13.30
CA GLU A 38 -9.67 -16.71 12.50
C GLU A 38 -10.57 -15.85 13.38
N ASP A 39 -11.00 -16.39 14.53
CA ASP A 39 -11.80 -15.65 15.52
C ASP A 39 -11.01 -14.48 16.12
N LEU A 40 -9.72 -14.68 16.42
CA LEU A 40 -8.83 -13.62 16.87
C LEU A 40 -8.66 -12.53 15.79
N LEU A 41 -8.37 -12.91 14.55
CA LEU A 41 -8.20 -11.98 13.43
C LEU A 41 -9.49 -11.19 13.18
N LEU A 42 -10.65 -11.86 13.19
CA LEU A 42 -11.94 -11.22 13.02
C LEU A 42 -12.26 -10.25 14.16
N SER A 43 -11.95 -10.62 15.41
CA SER A 43 -12.14 -9.75 16.57
C SER A 43 -11.28 -8.49 16.48
N LYS A 44 -10.01 -8.63 16.07
CA LYS A 44 -9.08 -7.52 15.85
C LYS A 44 -9.53 -6.65 14.69
N ALA A 45 -9.93 -7.23 13.56
CA ALA A 45 -10.42 -6.51 12.39
C ALA A 45 -11.69 -5.70 12.70
N ARG A 46 -12.61 -6.22 13.52
CA ARG A 46 -13.80 -5.47 13.97
C ARG A 46 -13.43 -4.28 14.85
N ALA A 47 -12.56 -4.50 15.84
CA ALA A 47 -12.09 -3.43 16.72
C ALA A 47 -11.32 -2.35 15.95
N GLU A 48 -10.51 -2.74 14.96
CA GLU A 48 -9.82 -1.82 14.07
C GLU A 48 -10.81 -1.06 13.18
N ALA A 49 -11.75 -1.74 12.55
CA ALA A 49 -12.74 -1.15 11.65
C ALA A 49 -13.58 -0.07 12.34
N ASP A 50 -13.99 -0.28 13.60
CA ASP A 50 -14.75 0.71 14.36
C ASP A 50 -13.95 2.01 14.59
N VAL A 51 -12.68 1.88 14.96
CA VAL A 51 -11.77 3.01 15.18
C VAL A 51 -11.47 3.72 13.87
N VAL A 52 -11.10 2.98 12.82
CA VAL A 52 -10.76 3.52 11.49
C VAL A 52 -11.99 4.23 10.89
N THR A 53 -13.18 3.63 10.97
CA THR A 53 -14.41 4.25 10.49
C THR A 53 -14.72 5.54 11.24
N THR A 54 -14.48 5.57 12.55
CA THR A 54 -14.66 6.78 13.36
C THR A 54 -13.69 7.88 12.95
N ARG A 55 -12.40 7.56 12.77
CA ARG A 55 -11.39 8.51 12.30
C ARG A 55 -11.69 9.04 10.90
N LEU A 56 -12.12 8.18 9.97
CA LEU A 56 -12.55 8.56 8.63
C LEU A 56 -13.74 9.53 8.68
N ARG A 57 -14.77 9.22 9.47
CA ARG A 57 -15.94 10.10 9.64
C ARG A 57 -15.56 11.45 10.26
N GLN A 58 -14.72 11.44 11.30
CA GLN A 58 -14.21 12.66 11.91
C GLN A 58 -13.44 13.52 10.92
N ARG A 59 -12.64 12.90 10.04
CA ARG A 59 -11.88 13.60 9.02
C ARG A 59 -12.76 14.16 7.90
N MET A 60 -13.79 13.42 7.50
CA MET A 60 -14.73 13.83 6.44
C MET A 60 -15.69 14.94 6.88
N PHE A 61 -16.24 14.83 8.09
CA PHE A 61 -17.36 15.68 8.54
C PHE A 61 -17.04 16.52 9.78
N GLY A 62 -15.85 16.39 10.36
CA GLY A 62 -15.48 17.02 11.62
C GLY A 62 -16.18 16.40 12.83
N SER A 63 -15.98 17.01 14.00
CA SER A 63 -16.57 16.56 15.27
C SER A 63 -18.07 16.85 15.42
N ALA A 64 -18.67 17.60 14.50
CA ALA A 64 -19.97 18.27 14.69
C ALA A 64 -21.14 17.70 13.85
N SER A 65 -20.96 16.62 13.10
CA SER A 65 -22.05 16.03 12.30
C SER A 65 -21.99 14.52 12.32
N GLN A 66 -22.60 13.92 13.34
CA GLN A 66 -22.74 12.47 13.48
C GLN A 66 -23.91 11.89 12.65
N ASP A 67 -24.74 12.72 12.02
CA ASP A 67 -25.88 12.24 11.26
C ASP A 67 -25.54 11.95 9.80
N GLN A 68 -25.80 10.68 9.43
CA GLN A 68 -26.14 10.07 8.14
C GLN A 68 -26.03 10.91 6.85
N ARG A 69 -25.00 11.73 6.70
CA ARG A 69 -24.74 12.45 5.47
C ARG A 69 -24.19 11.46 4.46
N ARG A 70 -24.80 11.42 3.27
CA ARG A 70 -24.28 10.61 2.16
C ARG A 70 -22.86 11.07 1.85
N VAL A 71 -21.93 10.12 1.85
CA VAL A 71 -20.54 10.34 1.44
C VAL A 71 -20.53 10.70 -0.04
N THR A 72 -19.93 11.84 -0.38
CA THR A 72 -19.75 12.27 -1.77
C THR A 72 -18.31 12.02 -2.24
N VAL A 73 -18.08 11.95 -3.56
CA VAL A 73 -16.73 11.81 -4.13
C VAL A 73 -15.77 12.92 -3.65
N PRO A 74 -16.19 14.21 -3.58
CA PRO A 74 -15.37 15.26 -2.99
C PRO A 74 -14.96 15.01 -1.53
N ASP A 75 -15.82 14.38 -0.72
CA ASP A 75 -15.50 14.08 0.68
C ASP A 75 -14.40 13.01 0.75
N ILE A 76 -14.46 12.00 -0.12
CA ILE A 76 -13.42 10.97 -0.23
C ILE A 76 -12.10 11.62 -0.67
N LEU A 77 -12.13 12.44 -1.72
CA LEU A 77 -10.94 13.11 -2.22
C LEU A 77 -10.30 14.01 -1.15
N LYS A 78 -11.08 14.82 -0.42
CA LYS A 78 -10.57 15.66 0.68
C LYS A 78 -9.96 14.86 1.82
N THR A 79 -10.44 13.64 2.06
CA THR A 79 -9.92 12.77 3.12
C THR A 79 -8.47 12.40 2.86
N TRP A 80 -8.15 12.07 1.60
CA TRP A 80 -6.85 11.56 1.16
C TRP A 80 -5.93 12.64 0.55
N LEU A 81 -6.50 13.68 -0.04
CA LEU A 81 -5.82 14.81 -0.67
C LEU A 81 -6.10 16.08 0.13
N ASP A 82 -5.60 16.12 1.36
CA ASP A 82 -5.71 17.33 2.17
C ASP A 82 -4.85 18.49 1.61
N ASP A 83 -5.06 19.68 2.14
CA ASP A 83 -4.38 20.88 1.68
C ASP A 83 -2.85 20.80 1.84
N SER A 84 -2.36 20.00 2.79
CA SER A 84 -0.91 19.82 3.00
C SER A 84 -0.28 18.97 1.90
N ILE A 85 -0.97 17.91 1.46
CA ILE A 85 -0.54 17.06 0.36
C ILE A 85 -0.64 17.81 -0.96
N LEU A 86 -1.76 18.52 -1.20
CA LEU A 86 -1.93 19.34 -2.40
C LEU A 86 -0.89 20.46 -2.47
N ALA A 87 -0.57 21.11 -1.34
CA ALA A 87 0.50 22.11 -1.29
C ALA A 87 1.87 21.48 -1.56
N GLY A 88 2.14 20.28 -1.01
CA GLY A 88 3.36 19.53 -1.28
C GLY A 88 3.55 19.26 -2.78
N ILE A 89 2.54 18.68 -3.43
CA ILE A 89 2.57 18.39 -4.87
C ILE A 89 2.72 19.69 -5.67
N LYS A 90 1.93 20.72 -5.34
CA LYS A 90 2.00 22.03 -6.00
C LYS A 90 3.40 22.64 -5.91
N ASN A 91 4.07 22.56 -4.76
CA ASN A 91 5.42 23.06 -4.59
C ASN A 91 6.43 22.30 -5.45
N CYS A 92 6.27 20.97 -5.58
CA CYS A 92 7.10 20.15 -6.45
C CYS A 92 6.96 20.58 -7.93
N VAL A 93 5.72 20.70 -8.40
CA VAL A 93 5.44 21.11 -9.79
C VAL A 93 5.94 22.55 -10.04
N SER A 94 5.64 23.47 -9.13
CA SER A 94 6.00 24.88 -9.28
C SER A 94 7.51 25.11 -9.27
N ALA A 95 8.28 24.27 -8.58
CA ALA A 95 9.74 24.33 -8.60
C ALA A 95 10.34 23.90 -9.96
N SER A 96 9.61 23.09 -10.72
CA SER A 96 10.02 22.57 -12.02
C SER A 96 9.42 23.32 -13.22
N LEU A 97 8.40 24.14 -12.99
CA LEU A 97 7.82 25.02 -14.01
C LEU A 97 8.72 26.24 -14.25
N SER A 98 8.71 26.75 -15.49
CA SER A 98 9.36 28.02 -15.82
C SER A 98 8.70 29.17 -15.05
N SER A 99 9.47 30.23 -14.76
CA SER A 99 9.07 31.38 -13.92
C SER A 99 7.77 32.09 -14.32
N GLU A 100 7.21 31.80 -15.50
CA GLU A 100 5.97 32.40 -16.02
C GLU A 100 4.73 31.52 -15.81
N ALA A 101 4.89 30.23 -15.48
CA ALA A 101 3.80 29.29 -15.31
C ALA A 101 3.58 29.00 -13.82
N THR A 102 2.60 29.66 -13.21
CA THR A 102 2.11 29.28 -11.88
C THR A 102 1.05 28.18 -12.00
N LEU A 103 0.98 27.30 -10.99
CA LEU A 103 -0.03 26.25 -10.90
C LEU A 103 -1.10 26.65 -9.87
N ALA A 104 -2.35 26.81 -10.32
CA ALA A 104 -3.48 27.01 -9.42
C ALA A 104 -3.90 25.69 -8.74
N LYS A 105 -4.59 25.77 -7.60
CA LYS A 105 -5.09 24.57 -6.90
C LYS A 105 -6.11 23.81 -7.77
N ASP A 106 -6.99 24.54 -8.45
CA ASP A 106 -8.02 23.96 -9.32
C ASP A 106 -7.41 23.27 -10.54
N GLU A 107 -6.29 23.79 -11.07
CA GLU A 107 -5.53 23.11 -12.12
C GLU A 107 -4.92 21.80 -11.63
N LEU A 108 -4.36 21.77 -10.41
CA LEU A 108 -3.85 20.53 -9.85
C LEU A 108 -4.96 19.48 -9.66
N LEU A 109 -6.15 19.91 -9.22
CA LEU A 109 -7.31 19.02 -9.11
C LEU A 109 -7.75 18.50 -10.49
N GLY A 110 -7.79 19.37 -11.52
CA GLY A 110 -8.10 18.95 -12.89
C GLY A 110 -7.06 17.98 -13.46
N PHE A 111 -5.78 18.12 -13.10
CA PHE A 111 -4.74 17.15 -13.45
C PHE A 111 -4.99 15.80 -12.79
N LEU A 112 -5.28 15.78 -11.48
CA LEU A 112 -5.60 14.55 -10.75
C LEU A 112 -6.87 13.87 -11.27
N GLU A 113 -7.86 14.65 -11.70
CA GLU A 113 -9.07 14.13 -12.33
C GLU A 113 -8.75 13.34 -13.60
N VAL A 114 -7.86 13.86 -14.46
CA VAL A 114 -7.40 13.14 -15.65
C VAL A 114 -6.71 11.83 -15.26
N GLU A 115 -5.80 11.84 -14.29
CA GLU A 115 -5.13 10.62 -13.80
C GLU A 115 -6.13 9.57 -13.30
N LEU A 116 -7.20 10.00 -12.61
CA LEU A 116 -8.27 9.10 -12.17
C LEU A 116 -9.03 8.49 -13.35
N TRP A 117 -9.33 9.28 -14.39
CA TRP A 117 -9.96 8.76 -15.61
C TRP A 117 -9.05 7.78 -16.36
N LEU A 118 -7.76 8.08 -16.46
CA LEU A 118 -6.78 7.17 -17.06
C LEU A 118 -6.71 5.84 -16.31
N GLY A 119 -6.73 5.87 -14.98
CA GLY A 119 -6.80 4.67 -14.14
C GLY A 119 -8.10 3.90 -14.34
N PHE A 120 -9.24 4.59 -14.39
CA PHE A 120 -10.56 3.97 -14.58
C PHE A 120 -10.69 3.26 -15.92
N TYR A 121 -10.28 3.92 -17.02
CA TYR A 121 -10.33 3.33 -18.36
C TYR A 121 -9.11 2.44 -18.68
N SER A 122 -8.09 2.43 -17.82
CA SER A 122 -6.81 1.76 -18.07
C SER A 122 -6.16 2.19 -19.40
N LEU A 123 -6.16 3.50 -19.66
CA LEU A 123 -5.66 4.10 -20.90
C LEU A 123 -4.38 4.91 -20.66
N THR A 124 -3.60 5.07 -21.73
CA THR A 124 -2.50 6.06 -21.74
C THR A 124 -3.06 7.46 -22.03
N PRO A 125 -2.36 8.53 -21.61
CA PRO A 125 -2.77 9.89 -21.93
C PRO A 125 -2.97 10.13 -23.43
N THR A 126 -2.09 9.56 -24.25
CA THR A 126 -2.18 9.67 -25.73
C THR A 126 -3.44 9.05 -26.30
N ALA A 127 -3.89 7.91 -25.77
CA ALA A 127 -5.12 7.26 -26.20
C ALA A 127 -6.36 7.99 -25.68
N PHE A 128 -6.28 8.57 -24.48
CA PHE A 128 -7.37 9.33 -23.87
C PHE A 128 -7.68 10.62 -24.65
N TYR A 129 -6.66 11.35 -25.09
CA TYR A 129 -6.84 12.59 -25.85
C TYR A 129 -6.96 12.39 -27.38
N ASP A 130 -6.93 11.15 -27.88
CA ASP A 130 -7.13 10.89 -29.30
C ASP A 130 -8.55 11.27 -29.73
N SER A 131 -8.64 12.12 -30.75
CA SER A 131 -9.90 12.54 -31.38
C SER A 131 -10.79 11.36 -31.79
N ALA A 132 -10.21 10.21 -32.17
CA ALA A 132 -10.96 9.02 -32.54
C ALA A 132 -11.74 8.40 -31.37
N ASN A 133 -11.29 8.62 -30.12
CA ASN A 133 -11.90 8.08 -28.91
C ASN A 133 -12.82 9.09 -28.21
N SER A 134 -12.94 10.32 -28.74
CA SER A 134 -13.71 11.39 -28.10
C SER A 134 -15.19 11.05 -27.90
N ASP A 135 -15.80 10.31 -28.83
CA ASP A 135 -17.18 9.84 -28.73
C ASP A 135 -17.37 8.73 -27.67
N LEU A 136 -16.31 7.97 -27.40
CA LEU A 136 -16.32 6.84 -26.46
C LEU A 136 -15.92 7.25 -25.03
N LEU A 137 -15.25 8.40 -24.89
CA LEU A 137 -14.73 8.92 -23.63
C LEU A 137 -15.36 10.29 -23.32
N PRO A 138 -16.61 10.33 -22.80
CA PRO A 138 -17.28 11.57 -22.46
C PRO A 138 -16.47 12.55 -21.59
N PRO A 139 -15.63 12.10 -20.63
CA PRO A 139 -14.84 13.02 -19.79
C PRO A 139 -13.81 13.85 -20.55
N VAL A 140 -13.38 13.45 -21.76
CA VAL A 140 -12.36 14.17 -22.54
C VAL A 140 -12.79 15.60 -22.87
N LEU A 141 -14.09 15.84 -23.01
CA LEU A 141 -14.65 17.15 -23.34
C LEU A 141 -14.62 18.14 -22.17
N THR A 142 -14.66 17.65 -20.94
CA THR A 142 -14.69 18.46 -19.71
C THR A 142 -13.35 18.46 -18.98
N ALA A 143 -12.49 17.49 -19.28
CA ALA A 143 -11.18 17.33 -18.68
C ALA A 143 -10.20 18.46 -19.07
N MET A 144 -9.11 18.55 -18.31
CA MET A 144 -8.02 19.46 -18.61
C MET A 144 -7.50 19.26 -20.06
N PRO A 145 -7.18 20.32 -20.82
CA PRO A 145 -6.62 20.19 -22.16
C PRO A 145 -5.27 19.45 -22.18
N GLU A 146 -5.07 18.59 -23.17
CA GLU A 146 -3.85 17.76 -23.33
C GLU A 146 -2.56 18.58 -23.18
N LYS A 147 -2.46 19.73 -23.84
CA LYS A 147 -1.26 20.58 -23.78
C LYS A 147 -0.92 20.99 -22.34
N ARG A 148 -1.91 21.35 -21.53
CA ARG A 148 -1.69 21.77 -20.14
C ARG A 148 -1.38 20.56 -19.26
N TYR A 149 -2.09 19.46 -19.45
CA TYR A 149 -1.83 18.19 -18.77
C TYR A 149 -0.37 17.73 -18.98
N MET A 150 0.10 17.72 -20.23
CA MET A 150 1.48 17.32 -20.58
C MET A 150 2.54 18.26 -19.98
N VAL A 151 2.27 19.55 -19.89
CA VAL A 151 3.18 20.51 -19.23
C VAL A 151 3.34 20.18 -17.73
N ILE A 152 2.22 19.90 -17.04
CA ILE A 152 2.24 19.52 -15.63
C ILE A 152 2.93 18.16 -15.44
N LEU A 153 2.61 17.18 -16.28
CA LEU A 153 3.22 15.85 -16.26
C LEU A 153 4.75 15.93 -16.45
N ASN A 154 5.21 16.72 -17.41
CA ASN A 154 6.63 16.92 -17.67
C ASN A 154 7.34 17.63 -16.50
N ALA A 155 6.68 18.59 -15.86
CA ALA A 155 7.21 19.27 -14.68
C ALA A 155 7.35 18.34 -13.46
N LEU A 156 6.50 17.32 -13.34
CA LEU A 156 6.67 16.27 -12.33
C LEU A 156 7.85 15.34 -12.64
N GLY A 157 8.15 15.10 -13.92
CA GLY A 157 9.23 14.21 -14.37
C GLY A 157 10.63 14.84 -14.32
N THR A 158 10.75 16.16 -14.28
CA THR A 158 12.04 16.85 -14.18
C THR A 158 12.55 16.89 -12.74
N SER A 159 13.45 15.97 -12.39
CA SER A 159 14.18 16.08 -11.11
C SER A 159 15.05 17.34 -11.11
N THR A 160 14.72 18.27 -10.22
CA THR A 160 15.50 19.50 -9.94
C THR A 160 16.91 19.20 -9.43
N GLN A 161 17.24 17.95 -9.09
CA GLN A 161 18.58 17.55 -8.64
C GLN A 161 19.63 17.48 -9.75
N ARG A 162 19.25 17.54 -11.03
CA ARG A 162 20.24 17.55 -12.12
C ARG A 162 21.11 18.81 -12.17
N ASN A 163 20.74 19.87 -11.45
CA ASN A 163 21.47 21.14 -11.40
C ASN A 163 22.12 21.42 -10.03
N GLY A 164 22.47 20.38 -9.26
CA GLY A 164 23.35 20.56 -8.12
C GLY A 164 24.74 21.05 -8.57
N PRO A 165 25.41 21.94 -7.83
CA PRO A 165 26.79 22.29 -8.15
C PRO A 165 27.63 21.00 -8.19
N ALA A 166 28.57 20.92 -9.15
CA ALA A 166 29.39 19.74 -9.46
C ALA A 166 30.18 19.11 -8.29
N HIS A 167 30.08 19.68 -7.08
CA HIS A 167 30.77 19.26 -5.87
C HIS A 167 29.88 18.57 -4.83
N ARG A 168 28.60 18.30 -5.11
CA ARG A 168 27.74 17.57 -4.18
C ARG A 168 27.68 16.09 -4.58
N TRP A 169 28.43 15.24 -3.89
CA TRP A 169 28.25 13.79 -4.00
C TRP A 169 26.85 13.44 -3.47
N SER A 170 25.91 13.20 -4.37
CA SER A 170 24.65 12.51 -4.04
C SER A 170 24.93 11.02 -4.13
N ALA A 171 24.51 10.27 -3.11
CA ALA A 171 24.60 8.81 -3.16
C ALA A 171 23.86 8.31 -4.42
N PRO A 172 24.42 7.33 -5.15
CA PRO A 172 23.70 6.68 -6.24
C PRO A 172 22.33 6.18 -5.73
N MET A 173 21.27 6.40 -6.52
CA MET A 173 19.89 6.04 -6.15
C MET A 173 19.33 6.79 -4.92
N ALA A 174 19.89 7.95 -4.55
CA ALA A 174 19.28 8.79 -3.53
C ALA A 174 17.85 9.19 -3.93
N PRO A 175 16.85 9.03 -3.05
CA PRO A 175 15.48 9.41 -3.36
C PRO A 175 15.40 10.92 -3.60
N ASP A 176 14.56 11.31 -4.56
CA ASP A 176 14.26 12.72 -4.76
C ASP A 176 13.63 13.28 -3.47
N ARG A 177 14.20 14.36 -2.92
CA ARG A 177 13.78 14.94 -1.64
C ARG A 177 12.33 15.38 -1.66
N ASN A 178 11.86 15.89 -2.79
CA ASN A 178 10.50 16.38 -2.95
C ASN A 178 9.51 15.21 -2.95
N ILE A 179 9.84 14.15 -3.69
CA ILE A 179 9.06 12.90 -3.71
C ILE A 179 9.07 12.24 -2.33
N ALA A 180 10.23 12.12 -1.68
CA ALA A 180 10.34 11.55 -0.34
C ALA A 180 9.52 12.32 0.71
N SER A 181 9.51 13.65 0.63
CA SER A 181 8.68 14.51 1.49
C SER A 181 7.19 14.26 1.26
N ALA A 182 6.74 14.21 0.00
CA ALA A 182 5.35 13.92 -0.34
C ALA A 182 4.93 12.51 0.11
N MET A 183 5.79 11.51 -0.10
CA MET A 183 5.57 10.13 0.37
C MET A 183 5.44 10.07 1.89
N GLU A 184 6.26 10.81 2.63
CA GLU A 184 6.19 10.85 4.09
C GLU A 184 4.89 11.49 4.59
N LEU A 185 4.41 12.56 3.94
CA LEU A 185 3.11 13.16 4.25
C LEU A 185 1.97 12.16 4.06
N LEU A 186 1.96 11.45 2.92
CA LEU A 186 0.95 10.44 2.63
C LEU A 186 1.04 9.25 3.59
N ARG A 187 2.25 8.78 3.90
CA ARG A 187 2.47 7.67 4.85
C ARG A 187 1.95 8.02 6.24
N ARG A 188 2.23 9.23 6.73
CA ARG A 188 1.70 9.72 8.02
C ARG A 188 0.19 9.76 8.01
N LEU A 189 -0.41 10.28 6.95
CA LEU A 189 -1.86 10.33 6.79
C LEU A 189 -2.47 8.92 6.83
N CYS A 190 -1.96 7.99 6.03
CA CYS A 190 -2.43 6.61 6.01
C CYS A 190 -2.28 5.94 7.38
N SER A 191 -1.17 6.19 8.08
CA SER A 191 -0.93 5.65 9.41
C SER A 191 -1.87 6.24 10.46
N GLU A 192 -2.13 7.54 10.42
CA GLU A 192 -3.06 8.21 11.34
C GLU A 192 -4.47 7.63 11.21
N ILE A 193 -4.89 7.33 9.98
CA ILE A 193 -6.19 6.75 9.70
C ILE A 193 -6.22 5.26 10.07
N GLY A 194 -5.30 4.48 9.51
CA GLY A 194 -5.37 3.01 9.48
C GLY A 194 -4.73 2.28 10.65
N PHE A 195 -3.73 2.87 11.32
CA PHE A 195 -3.00 2.18 12.40
C PHE A 195 -3.64 2.42 13.77
N VAL A 196 -4.01 1.34 14.45
CA VAL A 196 -4.58 1.33 15.80
C VAL A 196 -3.64 0.58 16.72
N GLU A 197 -3.00 1.32 17.62
CA GLU A 197 -2.05 0.77 18.59
C GLU A 197 -2.66 -0.38 19.41
N GLY A 198 -1.96 -1.52 19.49
CA GLY A 198 -2.41 -2.72 20.21
C GLY A 198 -3.52 -3.54 19.52
N VAL A 199 -4.02 -3.08 18.37
CA VAL A 199 -5.10 -3.75 17.62
C VAL A 199 -4.64 -4.15 16.23
N SER A 200 -4.04 -3.23 15.47
CA SER A 200 -3.60 -3.49 14.10
C SER A 200 -2.55 -4.59 14.04
N LEU A 201 -2.80 -5.57 13.18
CA LEU A 201 -1.84 -6.63 12.85
C LEU A 201 -1.19 -6.28 11.51
N ALA A 202 0.01 -5.71 11.56
CA ALA A 202 0.75 -5.34 10.36
C ALA A 202 1.45 -6.56 9.76
N SER A 203 1.33 -6.71 8.44
CA SER A 203 2.20 -7.59 7.65
C SER A 203 3.14 -6.73 6.82
N LEU A 204 4.37 -7.21 6.65
CA LEU A 204 5.33 -6.60 5.73
C LEU A 204 5.11 -7.24 4.36
N ASP A 205 4.81 -6.43 3.37
CA ASP A 205 4.77 -6.84 1.97
C ASP A 205 5.58 -5.86 1.11
N ASP A 206 6.14 -6.39 0.03
CA ASP A 206 6.96 -5.65 -0.92
C ASP A 206 6.16 -5.39 -2.20
N ASP A 207 5.50 -4.23 -2.25
CA ASP A 207 4.85 -3.76 -3.47
C ASP A 207 5.87 -3.26 -4.49
N MET A 208 5.94 -3.94 -5.63
CA MET A 208 6.84 -3.55 -6.72
C MET A 208 6.14 -2.59 -7.67
N MET A 209 6.54 -1.31 -7.66
CA MET A 209 6.21 -0.40 -8.76
C MET A 209 7.03 -0.77 -9.99
N ARG A 210 6.35 -1.26 -11.02
CA ARG A 210 7.01 -1.61 -12.28
C ARG A 210 7.35 -0.35 -13.07
N LEU A 211 8.61 0.08 -13.00
CA LEU A 211 9.15 1.10 -13.87
C LEU A 211 9.93 0.44 -15.01
N ARG A 212 9.74 0.91 -16.23
CA ARG A 212 10.57 0.54 -17.38
C ARG A 212 11.21 1.82 -17.89
N SER A 213 12.53 1.87 -17.94
CA SER A 213 13.25 2.91 -18.67
C SER A 213 14.29 2.25 -19.55
N GLN A 214 14.48 2.81 -20.75
CA GLN A 214 15.52 2.37 -21.69
C GLN A 214 16.91 2.39 -21.03
N SER A 215 17.15 3.34 -20.13
CA SER A 215 18.39 3.45 -19.36
C SER A 215 18.63 2.30 -18.36
N VAL A 216 17.58 1.62 -17.87
CA VAL A 216 17.72 0.46 -16.97
C VAL A 216 17.95 -0.82 -17.78
N ASP A 217 17.33 -0.93 -18.96
CA ASP A 217 17.58 -2.01 -19.90
C ASP A 217 19.03 -1.99 -20.41
N ASP A 218 19.56 -0.79 -20.70
CA ASP A 218 20.95 -0.58 -21.14
C ASP A 218 21.98 -0.94 -20.05
N LEU A 219 21.61 -0.89 -18.76
CA LEU A 219 22.46 -1.25 -17.63
C LEU A 219 22.56 -2.77 -17.40
N GLY A 220 21.84 -3.59 -18.18
CA GLY A 220 21.92 -5.05 -18.09
C GLY A 220 21.36 -5.63 -16.78
N LEU A 221 20.60 -4.84 -16.02
CA LEU A 221 19.94 -5.29 -14.79
C LEU A 221 18.73 -6.16 -15.17
N SER A 222 18.96 -7.46 -15.30
CA SER A 222 17.90 -8.42 -15.59
C SER A 222 17.03 -8.69 -14.35
N HIS A 223 15.72 -8.61 -14.54
CA HIS A 223 14.73 -8.93 -13.53
C HIS A 223 14.81 -10.39 -13.06
N VAL A 224 15.18 -10.64 -11.80
CA VAL A 224 15.10 -11.97 -11.18
C VAL A 224 13.73 -12.10 -10.51
N ARG A 225 12.87 -12.99 -11.03
CA ARG A 225 11.61 -13.34 -10.35
C ARG A 225 11.93 -14.02 -9.02
N ASN A 226 11.16 -13.70 -7.97
CA ASN A 226 11.20 -14.48 -6.73
C ASN A 226 10.72 -15.91 -7.02
N PRO A 227 11.57 -16.95 -6.86
CA PRO A 227 11.20 -18.33 -7.17
C PRO A 227 10.10 -18.88 -6.26
N LYS A 228 9.81 -18.22 -5.12
CA LYS A 228 8.72 -18.63 -4.20
C LYS A 228 7.33 -18.17 -4.65
N LYS A 229 7.22 -17.30 -5.66
CA LYS A 229 5.94 -16.83 -6.22
C LYS A 229 5.59 -17.57 -7.54
N GLY A 230 6.17 -18.74 -7.79
CA GLY A 230 5.99 -19.56 -9.00
C GLY A 230 5.27 -20.88 -8.73
#